data_AF-A0A7W0G428-F1
#
_entry.id   AF-A0A7W0G428-F1
#
_cell.length_a   1.000
_cell.length_b   1.000
_cell.length_c   1.000
_cell.angle_alpha   90.00
_cell.angle_beta   90.00
_cell.angle_gamma   90.00
#
_symmetry.space_group_name_H-M   'P 1'
#
loop_
_entity.id
_entity.type
_entity.pdbx_description
1 polymer ?
#
loop_
_entity_poly.entity_id
_entity_poly.type
_entity_poly.pdbx_seq_one_letter_code
_entity_poly.pdbx_strand_id
1 'polypeptide(L)'
;MNPRKMIRAALFGLLFISILTLAVFIPSSRSAAQIGGLPGASVIWRDLDAARLPIAPAGTRVITPSRFRALKLDTTALRSLLARAPLEFTTQARGGGRIEVSLPTPDGKLSRF
;
A
#
# COMPACT_ATOMS: atom_id res chain seq x y z
N MET A 1 -61.48 17.75 11.24
CA MET A 1 -60.06 17.33 11.32
C MET A 1 -59.63 16.85 9.93
N ASN A 2 -58.77 17.58 9.22
CA ASN A 2 -58.63 17.43 7.76
C ASN A 2 -57.60 16.34 7.36
N PRO A 3 -58.00 15.27 6.65
CA PRO A 3 -57.16 14.10 6.36
C PRO A 3 -55.97 14.41 5.43
N ARG A 4 -56.03 15.54 4.71
CA ARG A 4 -54.94 16.01 3.83
C ARG A 4 -53.68 16.46 4.57
N LYS A 5 -53.79 16.85 5.86
CA LYS A 5 -52.63 17.26 6.66
C LYS A 5 -51.81 16.07 7.17
N MET A 6 -52.45 14.92 7.40
CA MET A 6 -51.80 13.71 7.92
C MET A 6 -50.95 12.99 6.86
N ILE A 7 -51.38 12.98 5.59
CA ILE A 7 -50.63 12.37 4.48
C ILE A 7 -49.32 13.13 4.21
N ARG A 8 -49.31 14.47 4.37
CA ARG A 8 -48.10 15.30 4.17
C ARG A 8 -47.08 15.14 5.30
N ALA A 9 -47.53 14.95 6.54
CA ALA A 9 -46.65 14.70 7.67
C ALA A 9 -46.02 13.29 7.63
N ALA A 10 -46.78 12.29 7.17
CA ALA A 10 -46.29 10.92 6.99
C ALA A 10 -45.25 10.79 5.86
N LEU A 11 -45.41 11.55 4.75
CA LEU A 11 -44.43 11.56 3.66
C LEU A 11 -43.10 12.22 4.05
N PHE A 12 -43.11 13.24 4.91
CA PHE A 12 -41.87 13.91 5.35
C PHE A 12 -41.04 13.06 6.33
N GLY A 13 -41.69 12.30 7.21
CA GLY A 13 -41.00 11.40 8.14
C GLY A 13 -40.28 10.23 7.45
N LEU A 14 -40.88 9.68 6.39
CA LEU A 14 -40.31 8.56 5.62
C LEU A 14 -39.12 9.00 4.75
N LEU A 15 -39.14 10.23 4.24
CA LEU A 15 -38.07 10.81 3.42
C LEU A 15 -36.84 11.18 4.28
N PHE A 16 -37.03 11.53 5.55
CA PHE A 16 -35.94 11.80 6.49
C PHE A 16 -35.22 10.52 6.94
N ILE A 17 -35.94 9.40 7.08
CA ILE A 17 -35.37 8.09 7.42
C ILE A 17 -34.57 7.52 6.25
N SER A 18 -35.02 7.70 5.00
CA SER A 18 -34.29 7.19 3.83
C SER A 18 -32.95 7.92 3.59
N ILE A 19 -32.86 9.20 3.97
CA ILE A 19 -31.62 9.98 3.87
C ILE A 19 -30.63 9.60 4.98
N LEU A 20 -31.11 9.19 6.16
CA LEU A 20 -30.24 8.76 7.27
C LEU A 20 -29.62 7.36 7.03
N THR A 21 -30.29 6.47 6.31
CA THR A 21 -29.76 5.14 5.97
C THR A 21 -28.75 5.12 4.82
N LEU A 22 -28.63 6.20 4.03
CA LEU A 22 -27.73 6.24 2.88
C LEU A 22 -26.31 6.75 3.23
N ALA A 23 -26.09 7.22 4.46
CA ALA A 23 -24.84 7.91 4.84
C ALA A 23 -23.73 7.02 5.43
N VAL A 24 -23.92 5.70 5.58
CA VAL A 24 -22.97 4.84 6.34
C VAL A 24 -22.04 3.99 5.45
N PHE A 25 -22.16 4.05 4.13
CA PHE A 25 -21.24 3.35 3.22
C PHE A 25 -20.30 4.33 2.52
N ILE A 26 -19.45 5.01 3.29
CA ILE A 26 -18.26 5.66 2.71
C ILE A 26 -17.17 4.59 2.72
N PRO A 27 -16.87 3.92 1.58
CA PRO A 27 -15.66 3.14 1.51
C PRO A 27 -14.51 4.11 1.76
N SER A 28 -13.82 3.95 2.89
CA SER A 28 -12.55 4.63 3.13
C SER A 28 -11.57 4.12 2.07
N SER A 29 -11.55 4.80 0.93
CA SER A 29 -10.50 4.66 -0.08
C SER A 29 -9.20 5.02 0.61
N ARG A 30 -8.50 4.02 1.14
CA ARG A 30 -7.09 4.16 1.47
C ARG A 30 -6.40 4.40 0.14
N SER A 31 -6.23 5.67 -0.21
CA SER A 31 -5.31 6.07 -1.27
C SER A 31 -3.94 5.55 -0.85
N ALA A 32 -3.57 4.37 -1.37
CA ALA A 32 -2.18 3.99 -1.43
C ALA A 32 -1.50 5.16 -2.16
N ALA A 33 -0.61 5.86 -1.48
CA ALA A 33 0.21 6.88 -2.12
C ALA A 33 0.86 6.20 -3.33
N GLN A 34 0.38 6.52 -4.53
CA GLN A 34 1.01 6.12 -5.77
C GLN A 34 2.31 6.90 -5.82
N ILE A 35 3.37 6.30 -5.28
CA ILE A 35 4.74 6.72 -5.54
C ILE A 35 4.92 6.57 -7.04
N GLY A 36 4.96 7.71 -7.74
CA GLY A 36 5.00 7.76 -9.19
C GLY A 36 6.14 6.93 -9.78
N GLY A 37 5.81 6.21 -10.86
CA GLY A 37 6.78 5.78 -11.87
C GLY A 37 7.19 4.30 -11.84
N LEU A 38 6.50 3.52 -12.68
CA LEU A 38 6.85 2.22 -13.28
C LEU A 38 6.58 0.93 -12.46
N PRO A 39 6.04 -0.16 -13.08
CA PRO A 39 5.53 -1.38 -12.42
C PRO A 39 6.58 -2.35 -11.85
N GLY A 40 7.73 -1.86 -11.36
CA GLY A 40 8.82 -2.72 -10.87
C GLY A 40 9.53 -2.22 -9.61
N ALA A 41 9.62 -0.91 -9.39
CA ALA A 41 10.43 -0.31 -8.34
C ALA A 41 9.81 -0.38 -6.93
N SER A 42 8.48 -0.27 -6.83
CA SER A 42 7.74 -0.23 -5.57
C SER A 42 7.27 -1.60 -5.07
N VAL A 43 7.50 -2.67 -5.83
CA VAL A 43 6.77 -3.95 -5.63
C VAL A 43 7.42 -4.83 -4.56
N ILE A 44 8.76 -4.83 -4.45
CA ILE A 44 9.47 -5.75 -3.53
C ILE A 44 9.59 -5.22 -2.11
N TRP A 45 9.36 -3.92 -1.88
CA TRP A 45 9.44 -3.31 -0.55
C TRP A 45 8.05 -2.86 -0.10
N ARG A 46 7.68 -3.23 1.12
CA ARG A 46 6.44 -2.76 1.75
C ARG A 46 6.76 -1.99 3.01
N ASP A 47 6.13 -0.84 3.19
CA ASP A 47 6.24 -0.11 4.45
C ASP A 47 5.70 -0.98 5.59
N LEU A 48 6.50 -1.06 6.64
CA LEU A 48 6.16 -1.77 7.86
C LEU A 48 6.02 -0.74 8.97
N ASP A 49 4.91 -0.82 9.69
CA ASP A 49 4.73 -0.03 10.89
C ASP A 49 5.83 -0.38 11.91
N ALA A 50 6.57 0.64 12.34
CA ALA A 50 7.66 0.51 13.31
C ALA A 50 7.19 -0.14 14.62
N ALA A 51 5.93 0.09 15.04
CA ALA A 51 5.36 -0.52 16.23
C ALA A 51 5.14 -2.03 16.08
N ARG A 52 5.12 -2.54 14.84
CA ARG A 52 4.99 -3.97 14.51
C ARG A 52 6.32 -4.66 14.28
N LEU A 53 7.44 -3.94 14.40
CA LEU A 53 8.74 -4.58 14.41
C LEU A 53 8.76 -5.55 15.60
N PRO A 54 9.14 -6.82 15.37
CA PRO A 54 9.34 -7.74 16.48
C PRO A 54 10.33 -7.09 17.45
N ILE A 55 9.97 -7.06 18.73
CA ILE A 55 10.90 -6.70 19.80
C ILE A 55 11.93 -7.84 19.82
N ALA A 56 12.99 -7.66 19.03
CA ALA A 56 14.13 -8.56 18.82
C ALA A 56 13.79 -10.01 18.39
N PRO A 57 13.81 -10.34 17.08
CA PRO A 57 14.03 -11.71 16.67
C PRO A 57 15.54 -11.99 16.79
N ALA A 58 15.95 -12.69 17.85
CA ALA A 58 17.29 -13.29 18.05
C ALA A 58 18.47 -12.40 18.54
N GLY A 59 18.24 -11.36 19.36
CA GLY A 59 19.36 -10.70 20.06
C GLY A 59 19.05 -9.36 20.72
N THR A 60 19.92 -8.89 21.62
CA THR A 60 19.77 -7.59 22.28
C THR A 60 20.06 -6.45 21.30
N ARG A 61 19.07 -5.58 21.05
CA ARG A 61 19.25 -4.38 20.25
C ARG A 61 20.02 -3.33 21.06
N VAL A 62 21.28 -3.09 20.71
CA VAL A 62 22.16 -2.12 21.41
C VAL A 62 21.87 -0.67 20.96
N ILE A 63 21.32 -0.47 19.76
CA ILE A 63 21.06 0.86 19.18
C ILE A 63 19.57 0.99 18.81
N THR A 64 18.92 1.99 19.41
CA THR A 64 17.55 2.40 19.08
C THR A 64 17.56 3.77 18.42
N PRO A 65 17.42 3.85 17.09
CA PRO A 65 17.40 5.11 16.38
C PRO A 65 16.14 5.91 16.74
N SER A 66 16.27 7.24 16.83
CA SER A 66 15.14 8.15 17.05
C SER A 66 14.23 8.29 15.82
N ARG A 67 14.77 8.04 14.62
CA ARG A 67 14.04 8.07 13.34
C ARG A 67 14.55 6.97 12.41
N PHE A 68 13.63 6.27 11.78
CA PHE A 68 13.92 5.27 10.74
C PHE A 68 12.66 5.01 9.91
N ARG A 69 12.84 4.49 8.70
CA ARG A 69 11.76 3.93 7.88
C ARG A 69 11.85 2.42 7.95
N ALA A 70 10.84 1.77 8.53
CA ALA A 70 10.78 0.31 8.56
C ALA A 70 10.19 -0.20 7.24
N LEU A 71 10.92 -1.13 6.62
CA LEU A 71 10.55 -1.78 5.38
C LEU A 71 10.58 -3.29 5.56
N LYS A 72 9.65 -3.97 4.94
CA LYS A 72 9.64 -5.43 4.81
C LYS A 72 9.90 -5.80 3.36
N LEU A 73 10.88 -6.68 3.15
CA LEU A 73 11.11 -7.30 1.85
C LEU A 73 10.00 -8.32 1.56
N ASP A 74 9.35 -8.18 0.42
CA ASP A 74 8.50 -9.20 -0.17
C ASP A 74 9.35 -10.20 -0.95
N THR A 75 9.65 -11.33 -0.31
CA THR A 75 10.51 -12.37 -0.88
C THR A 75 9.87 -13.06 -2.07
N THR A 76 8.54 -13.14 -2.13
CA THR A 76 7.83 -13.72 -3.27
C THR A 76 7.96 -12.80 -4.47
N ALA A 77 7.69 -11.51 -4.31
CA ALA A 77 7.87 -10.52 -5.37
C ALA A 77 9.32 -10.45 -5.86
N LEU A 78 10.30 -10.50 -4.94
CA LEU A 78 11.72 -10.53 -5.31
C LEU A 78 12.05 -11.76 -6.16
N ARG A 79 11.60 -12.96 -5.74
CA ARG A 79 11.84 -14.19 -6.51
C ARG A 79 11.20 -14.12 -7.90
N SER A 80 9.96 -13.64 -7.99
CA SER A 80 9.29 -13.46 -9.29
C SER A 80 10.01 -12.45 -10.18
N LEU A 81 10.58 -11.40 -9.60
CA LEU A 81 11.38 -10.43 -10.34
C LEU A 81 12.67 -11.06 -10.86
N LEU A 82 13.42 -11.75 -10.02
CA LEU A 82 14.69 -12.40 -10.37
C LEU A 82 14.51 -13.59 -11.33
N ALA A 83 13.38 -14.29 -11.29
CA ALA A 83 13.08 -15.39 -12.22
C ALA A 83 12.98 -14.94 -13.69
N ARG A 84 12.82 -13.63 -13.94
CA ARG A 84 12.82 -13.06 -15.29
C ARG A 84 14.23 -12.73 -15.79
N ALA A 85 15.25 -12.81 -14.92
CA ALA A 85 16.60 -12.41 -15.29
C ALA A 85 17.14 -13.36 -16.36
N PRO A 86 17.75 -12.85 -17.43
CA PRO A 86 18.38 -13.72 -18.41
C PRO A 86 19.54 -14.46 -17.76
N LEU A 87 19.77 -15.69 -18.21
CA LEU A 87 20.95 -16.45 -17.82
C LEU A 87 22.21 -15.67 -18.21
N GLU A 88 23.21 -15.68 -17.33
CA GLU A 88 24.49 -15.03 -17.55
C GLU A 88 25.16 -15.50 -18.85
N PHE A 89 25.96 -14.62 -19.45
CA PHE A 89 26.71 -14.87 -20.68
C PHE A 89 25.88 -15.23 -21.94
N THR A 90 24.55 -15.12 -21.89
CA THR A 90 23.68 -15.29 -23.06
C THR A 90 23.65 -14.05 -23.94
N THR A 91 23.24 -14.22 -25.20
CA THR A 91 22.96 -13.10 -26.12
C THR A 91 21.85 -12.20 -25.60
N GLN A 92 20.85 -12.76 -24.91
CA GLN A 92 19.78 -12.01 -24.25
C GLN A 92 20.31 -11.08 -23.16
N ALA A 93 21.23 -11.55 -22.31
CA ALA A 93 21.86 -10.74 -21.27
C ALA A 93 22.68 -9.58 -21.87
N ARG A 94 23.40 -9.83 -22.98
CA ARG A 94 24.21 -8.81 -23.67
C ARG A 94 23.35 -7.80 -24.45
N GLY A 95 22.22 -8.24 -25.01
CA GLY A 95 21.34 -7.47 -25.88
C GLY A 95 20.34 -6.55 -25.17
N GLY A 96 20.43 -6.39 -23.85
CA GLY A 96 19.57 -5.47 -23.10
C GLY A 96 18.45 -6.13 -22.28
N GLY A 97 18.52 -7.44 -22.02
CA GLY A 97 17.68 -8.14 -21.04
C GLY A 97 17.98 -7.70 -19.59
N ARG A 98 17.93 -6.40 -19.31
CA ARG A 98 18.23 -5.83 -18.00
C ARG A 98 16.99 -5.86 -17.13
N ILE A 99 17.19 -6.33 -15.91
CA ILE A 99 16.20 -6.20 -14.84
C ILE A 99 16.67 -5.09 -13.93
N GLU A 100 15.73 -4.23 -13.56
CA GLU A 100 15.98 -3.17 -12.61
C GLU A 100 15.48 -3.57 -11.21
N VAL A 101 16.23 -3.20 -10.19
CA VAL A 101 15.85 -3.34 -8.79
C VAL A 101 15.93 -1.98 -8.11
N SER A 102 15.00 -1.73 -7.19
CA SER A 102 15.07 -0.54 -6.34
C SER A 102 15.48 -0.91 -4.93
N LEU A 103 16.44 -0.17 -4.38
CA LEU A 103 16.98 -0.39 -3.04
C LEU A 103 16.75 0.82 -2.14
N PRO A 104 16.46 0.61 -0.85
CA PRO A 104 16.33 1.70 0.10
C PRO A 104 17.67 2.42 0.30
N THR A 105 17.64 3.73 0.24
CA THR A 105 18.77 4.61 0.50
C THR A 105 18.75 5.10 1.95
N PRO A 106 19.89 5.58 2.49
CA PRO A 106 19.97 6.09 3.86
C PRO A 106 19.06 7.31 4.12
N ASP A 107 18.67 8.06 3.09
CA ASP A 107 17.71 9.17 3.19
C ASP A 107 16.24 8.71 3.27
N GLY A 108 16.00 7.39 3.30
CA GLY A 108 14.68 6.77 3.40
C GLY A 108 13.93 6.62 2.07
N LYS A 109 14.54 7.02 0.95
CA LYS A 109 13.98 6.87 -0.41
C LYS A 109 14.36 5.52 -1.03
N LEU A 110 13.94 5.34 -2.28
CA LEU A 110 14.35 4.21 -3.12
C LEU A 110 15.20 4.73 -4.28
N SER A 111 16.30 4.03 -4.58
CA SER A 111 17.13 4.27 -5.77
C SER A 111 17.13 3.04 -6.67
N ARG A 112 17.12 3.26 -7.98
CA ARG A 112 17.05 2.24 -9.03
C ARG A 112 18.46 1.82 -9.47
N PHE A 113 18.63 0.54 -9.77
CA PHE A 113 19.85 -0.09 -10.28
C PHE A 113 19.50 -1.09 -11.38
#